data_AF-A0A7C3SHE2-F1
#
_entry.id   AF-A0A7C3SHE2-F1
#
_cell.length_a   1.000
_cell.length_b   1.000
_cell.length_c   1.000
_cell.angle_alpha   90.00
_cell.angle_beta   90.00
_cell.angle_gamma   90.00
#
_symmetry.space_group_name_H-M   'P 1'
#
loop_
_entity.id
_entity.type
_entity.pdbx_description
1 polymer ?
#
loop_
_entity_poly.entity_id
_entity_poly.type
_entity_poly.pdbx_seq_one_letter_code
_entity_poly.pdbx_strand_id
1 'polypeptide(L)'
;MSVGNCQEPEYLVEWPDLPDPRDPEAPAGARIAIALHVNAWIHIHEKHIRSSLEPWEEMLSEQVCGQLRQMELAGSPDTEAARQAWEAIGKEIRQSLERPLALLYGEGKSGRPRGQVWLLVLPGGATAFVCGRKQKGFLMTCYYPQTACVVTDRSSRWKQVVKMILWRYCPRSADQRSLCLPGPEHSVEVRSEKADYRYGFRLVTPQTWGFLSAASGSPWRGRLEPWEAAGPATGKRPKRHRLRQRGCERENETWCDHP
;
A
#
# COMPACT_ATOMS: atom_id res chain seq x y z
N MET A 1 34.07 13.68 -29.60
CA MET A 1 32.97 13.90 -28.64
C MET A 1 32.13 12.64 -28.65
N SER A 2 32.37 11.73 -27.70
CA SER A 2 31.61 10.48 -27.63
C SER A 2 30.21 10.81 -27.14
N VAL A 3 29.21 10.55 -27.99
CA VAL A 3 27.81 10.50 -27.62
C VAL A 3 27.73 9.42 -26.54
N GLY A 4 27.55 9.82 -25.28
CA GLY A 4 27.39 8.87 -24.19
C GLY A 4 26.22 7.97 -24.52
N ASN A 5 26.49 6.66 -24.62
CA ASN A 5 25.45 5.63 -24.68
C ASN A 5 24.54 5.84 -23.46
N CYS A 6 23.39 6.47 -23.65
CA CYS A 6 22.29 6.37 -22.71
C CYS A 6 21.81 4.92 -22.80
N GLN A 7 22.46 4.01 -22.07
CA GLN A 7 21.98 2.64 -21.93
C GLN A 7 20.51 2.72 -21.56
N GLU A 8 19.68 2.05 -22.35
CA GLU A 8 18.27 1.97 -22.02
C GLU A 8 18.15 1.42 -20.60
N PRO A 9 17.28 2.00 -19.77
CA PRO A 9 17.05 1.48 -18.44
C PRO A 9 16.75 -0.02 -18.48
N GLU A 10 17.60 -0.83 -17.86
CA GLU A 10 17.40 -2.27 -17.79
C GLU A 10 16.19 -2.57 -16.90
N TYR A 11 15.15 -3.13 -17.51
CA TYR A 11 13.93 -3.59 -16.86
C TYR A 11 14.00 -5.10 -16.68
N LEU A 12 13.63 -5.59 -15.50
CA LEU A 12 13.52 -7.03 -15.24
C LEU A 12 12.23 -7.60 -15.83
N VAL A 13 11.13 -6.83 -15.69
CA VAL A 13 9.83 -7.19 -16.23
C VAL A 13 9.04 -5.94 -16.55
N GLU A 14 8.13 -6.07 -17.52
CA GLU A 14 7.11 -5.09 -17.84
C GLU A 14 5.74 -5.78 -17.83
N TRP A 15 4.77 -5.18 -17.15
CA TRP A 15 3.38 -5.58 -17.18
C TRP A 15 2.61 -4.61 -18.08
N PRO A 16 2.32 -4.98 -19.34
CA PRO A 16 1.60 -4.14 -20.28
C PRO A 16 0.09 -4.16 -20.02
N ASP A 17 -0.62 -3.27 -20.72
CA ASP A 17 -2.09 -3.23 -20.80
C ASP A 17 -2.81 -3.16 -19.43
N LEU A 18 -2.27 -2.35 -18.52
CA LEU A 18 -2.91 -2.09 -17.22
C LEU A 18 -3.79 -0.82 -17.32
N PRO A 19 -4.91 -0.74 -16.58
CA PRO A 19 -5.67 0.51 -16.50
C PRO A 19 -4.79 1.67 -16.02
N ASP A 20 -4.78 2.80 -16.73
CA ASP A 20 -4.05 3.99 -16.31
C ASP A 20 -4.85 4.74 -15.24
N PRO A 21 -4.40 4.77 -13.97
CA PRO A 21 -5.14 5.44 -12.91
C PRO A 21 -5.22 6.96 -13.09
N ARG A 22 -4.44 7.53 -14.03
CA ARG A 22 -4.46 8.96 -14.38
C ARG A 22 -5.64 9.34 -15.24
N ASP A 23 -6.15 8.40 -16.01
CA ASP A 23 -7.31 8.60 -16.85
C ASP A 23 -8.57 8.86 -15.98
N PRO A 24 -9.36 9.90 -16.26
CA PRO A 24 -10.64 10.13 -15.58
C PRO A 24 -11.63 8.97 -15.67
N GLU A 25 -11.55 8.16 -16.74
CA GLU A 25 -12.45 7.03 -17.01
C GLU A 25 -11.87 5.69 -16.49
N ALA A 26 -10.80 5.70 -15.70
CA ALA A 26 -10.24 4.48 -15.12
C ALA A 26 -11.29 3.71 -14.29
N PRO A 27 -11.42 2.38 -14.46
CA PRO A 27 -10.50 1.47 -15.16
C PRO A 27 -10.80 1.25 -16.66
N ALA A 28 -11.84 1.88 -17.21
CA ALA A 28 -12.29 1.69 -18.60
C ALA A 28 -11.56 2.55 -19.63
N GLY A 29 -10.84 3.60 -19.18
CA GLY A 29 -10.10 4.52 -20.03
C GLY A 29 -8.76 3.96 -20.56
N ALA A 30 -7.78 4.85 -20.70
CA ALA A 30 -6.47 4.53 -21.24
C ALA A 30 -5.75 3.40 -20.50
N ARG A 31 -4.82 2.77 -21.24
CA ARG A 31 -3.98 1.68 -20.79
C ARG A 31 -2.54 2.14 -20.68
N ILE A 32 -1.78 1.54 -19.76
CA ILE A 32 -0.38 1.85 -19.52
C ILE A 32 0.41 0.60 -19.16
N ALA A 33 1.71 0.62 -19.39
CA ALA A 33 2.64 -0.38 -18.88
C ALA A 33 3.25 0.06 -17.54
N ILE A 34 3.44 -0.88 -16.62
CA ILE A 34 4.25 -0.68 -15.41
C ILE A 34 5.47 -1.60 -15.50
N ALA A 35 6.68 -1.03 -15.35
CA ALA A 35 7.90 -1.81 -15.31
C ALA A 35 8.55 -1.85 -13.93
N LEU A 36 9.28 -2.94 -13.69
CA LEU A 36 10.12 -3.15 -12.52
C LEU A 36 11.60 -3.10 -12.95
N HIS A 37 12.37 -2.23 -12.29
CA HIS A 37 13.82 -2.16 -12.48
C HIS A 37 14.57 -3.02 -11.48
N VAL A 38 15.82 -3.36 -11.82
CA VAL A 38 16.73 -4.10 -10.96
C VAL A 38 16.89 -3.46 -9.57
N ASN A 39 17.08 -2.14 -9.49
CA ASN A 39 17.27 -1.45 -8.20
C ASN A 39 16.01 -1.50 -7.31
N ALA A 40 14.83 -1.38 -7.91
CA ALA A 40 13.58 -1.50 -7.18
C ALA A 40 13.34 -2.94 -6.71
N TRP A 41 13.70 -3.93 -7.53
CA TRP A 41 13.64 -5.33 -7.14
C TRP A 41 14.59 -5.65 -5.98
N ILE A 42 15.85 -5.22 -6.06
CA ILE A 42 16.82 -5.38 -4.96
C ILE A 42 16.23 -4.81 -3.67
N HIS A 43 15.65 -3.62 -3.73
CA HIS A 43 15.02 -3.02 -2.56
C HIS A 43 13.83 -3.84 -2.03
N ILE A 44 12.93 -4.29 -2.90
CA ILE A 44 11.78 -5.15 -2.51
C ILE A 44 12.28 -6.45 -1.87
N HIS A 45 13.25 -7.09 -2.50
CA HIS A 45 13.80 -8.36 -2.04
C HIS A 45 14.48 -8.19 -0.69
N GLU A 46 15.40 -7.24 -0.56
CA GLU A 46 16.19 -7.03 0.66
C GLU A 46 15.37 -6.54 1.84
N LYS A 47 14.52 -5.53 1.63
CA LYS A 47 13.85 -4.83 2.73
C LYS A 47 12.53 -5.47 3.11
N HIS A 48 11.87 -6.14 2.17
CA HIS A 48 10.50 -6.62 2.36
C HIS A 48 10.42 -8.14 2.33
N ILE A 49 10.80 -8.80 1.24
CA ILE A 49 10.64 -10.26 1.11
C ILE A 49 11.54 -11.05 2.07
N ARG A 50 12.78 -10.58 2.30
CA ARG A 50 13.69 -11.21 3.27
C ARG A 50 13.25 -11.01 4.73
N SER A 51 12.39 -10.03 5.00
CA SER A 51 11.83 -9.81 6.34
C SER A 51 10.79 -10.90 6.65
N SER A 52 10.90 -11.53 7.82
CA SER A 52 9.89 -12.47 8.32
C SER A 52 8.64 -11.78 8.90
N LEU A 53 8.65 -10.44 8.99
CA LEU A 53 7.55 -9.66 9.57
C LEU A 53 6.41 -9.42 8.58
N GLU A 54 6.67 -9.56 7.29
CA GLU A 54 5.70 -9.32 6.22
C GLU A 54 5.14 -10.64 5.68
N PRO A 55 3.81 -10.76 5.46
CA PRO A 55 3.15 -12.02 5.10
C PRO A 55 3.30 -12.36 3.60
N TRP A 56 4.52 -12.27 3.05
CA TRP A 56 4.80 -12.54 1.64
C TRP A 56 4.45 -13.95 1.19
N GLU A 57 4.52 -14.92 2.10
CA GLU A 57 4.23 -16.34 1.82
C GLU A 57 2.78 -16.56 1.38
N GLU A 58 1.84 -15.68 1.77
CA GLU A 58 0.47 -15.75 1.29
C GLU A 58 0.35 -15.38 -0.19
N MET A 59 1.21 -14.47 -0.68
CA MET A 59 1.24 -14.06 -2.08
C MET A 59 2.13 -14.97 -2.93
N LEU A 60 3.29 -15.38 -2.40
CA LEU A 60 4.35 -16.04 -3.14
C LEU A 60 4.46 -17.54 -2.91
N SER A 61 3.79 -18.09 -1.88
CA SER A 61 4.07 -19.39 -1.26
C SER A 61 5.33 -19.42 -0.38
N GLU A 62 5.34 -20.35 0.59
CA GLU A 62 6.48 -20.60 1.47
C GLU A 62 7.73 -21.05 0.69
N GLN A 63 7.54 -21.85 -0.36
CA GLN A 63 8.65 -22.35 -1.19
C GLN A 63 9.39 -21.21 -1.89
N VAL A 64 8.68 -20.30 -2.56
CA VAL A 64 9.28 -19.17 -3.27
C VAL A 64 9.94 -18.21 -2.29
N CYS A 65 9.28 -17.90 -1.16
CA CYS A 65 9.89 -17.09 -0.11
C CYS A 65 11.18 -17.73 0.45
N GLY A 66 11.18 -19.04 0.67
CA GLY A 66 12.36 -19.79 1.11
C GLY A 66 13.52 -19.67 0.13
N GLN A 67 13.26 -19.89 -1.17
CA GLN A 67 14.26 -19.73 -2.23
C GLN A 67 14.81 -18.30 -2.30
N LEU A 68 13.93 -17.29 -2.27
CA LEU A 68 14.34 -15.89 -2.30
C LEU A 68 15.18 -15.50 -1.07
N ARG A 69 14.84 -16.00 0.12
CA ARG A 69 15.63 -15.71 1.34
C ARG A 69 17.02 -16.31 1.30
N GLN A 70 17.19 -17.45 0.62
CA GLN A 70 18.48 -18.12 0.43
C GLN A 70 19.32 -17.50 -0.70
N MET A 71 18.71 -16.74 -1.60
CA MET A 71 19.41 -16.09 -2.72
C MET A 71 20.45 -15.07 -2.21
N GLU A 72 21.66 -15.16 -2.76
CA GLU A 72 22.73 -14.18 -2.52
C GLU A 72 22.46 -12.88 -3.29
N LEU A 73 22.72 -11.74 -2.66
CA LEU A 73 22.44 -10.42 -3.24
C LEU A 73 23.38 -10.04 -4.39
N ALA A 74 24.57 -10.64 -4.45
CA ALA A 74 25.54 -10.45 -5.52
C ALA A 74 25.27 -11.32 -6.76
N GLY A 75 24.30 -12.24 -6.69
CA GLY A 75 23.92 -13.11 -7.79
C GLY A 75 23.06 -12.43 -8.85
N SER A 76 22.76 -13.15 -9.93
CA SER A 76 21.82 -12.68 -10.95
C SER A 76 20.45 -12.38 -10.29
N PRO A 77 19.85 -11.20 -10.52
CA PRO A 77 18.52 -10.89 -10.03
C PRO A 77 17.42 -11.72 -10.72
N ASP A 78 17.74 -12.31 -11.88
CA ASP A 78 16.83 -13.07 -12.73
C ASP A 78 16.92 -14.57 -12.42
N THR A 79 16.19 -14.99 -11.40
CA THR A 79 16.00 -16.39 -11.02
C THR A 79 14.54 -16.79 -11.19
N GLU A 80 14.27 -18.09 -11.28
CA GLU A 80 12.91 -18.60 -11.39
C GLU A 80 12.01 -18.14 -10.23
N ALA A 81 12.52 -18.17 -8.99
CA ALA A 81 11.81 -17.66 -7.82
C ALA A 81 11.53 -16.15 -7.90
N ALA A 82 12.47 -15.38 -8.47
CA ALA A 82 12.28 -13.94 -8.69
C ALA A 82 11.19 -13.68 -9.73
N ARG A 83 11.19 -14.38 -10.88
CA ARG A 83 10.15 -14.27 -11.91
C ARG A 83 8.77 -14.59 -11.36
N GLN A 84 8.63 -15.67 -10.59
CA GLN A 84 7.37 -16.01 -9.92
C GLN A 84 6.90 -14.90 -8.98
N ALA A 85 7.83 -14.27 -8.25
CA ALA A 85 7.48 -13.13 -7.40
C ALA A 85 7.06 -11.89 -8.21
N TRP A 86 7.73 -11.59 -9.32
CA TRP A 86 7.34 -10.49 -10.20
C TRP A 86 5.95 -10.72 -10.79
N GLU A 87 5.66 -11.92 -11.28
CA GLU A 87 4.35 -12.29 -11.82
C GLU A 87 3.24 -12.15 -10.76
N ALA A 88 3.48 -12.62 -9.53
CA ALA A 88 2.53 -12.50 -8.43
C ALA A 88 2.26 -11.04 -8.05
N ILE A 89 3.29 -10.21 -7.96
CA ILE A 89 3.16 -8.75 -7.73
C ILE A 89 2.40 -8.10 -8.88
N GLY A 90 2.74 -8.41 -10.13
CA GLY A 90 2.07 -7.88 -11.32
C GLY A 90 0.58 -8.23 -11.36
N LYS A 91 0.21 -9.45 -10.97
CA LYS A 91 -1.18 -9.89 -10.84
C LYS A 91 -1.94 -9.05 -9.82
N GLU A 92 -1.37 -8.84 -8.64
CA GLU A 92 -1.99 -8.03 -7.58
C GLU A 92 -2.10 -6.54 -7.98
N ILE A 93 -1.10 -5.99 -8.68
CA ILE A 93 -1.15 -4.64 -9.25
C ILE A 93 -2.30 -4.52 -10.26
N ARG A 94 -2.44 -5.49 -11.17
CA ARG A 94 -3.54 -5.53 -12.15
C ARG A 94 -4.89 -5.49 -11.44
N GLN A 95 -5.09 -6.35 -10.44
CA GLN A 95 -6.33 -6.37 -9.65
C GLN A 95 -6.60 -5.02 -8.97
N SER A 96 -5.57 -4.38 -8.41
CA SER A 96 -5.68 -3.05 -7.79
C SER A 96 -6.11 -1.95 -8.76
N LEU A 97 -5.69 -2.05 -10.03
CA LEU A 97 -6.04 -1.09 -11.07
C LEU A 97 -7.39 -1.40 -11.73
N GLU A 98 -7.82 -2.66 -11.78
CA GLU A 98 -9.15 -3.07 -12.25
C GLU A 98 -10.28 -2.65 -11.29
N ARG A 99 -9.99 -2.63 -9.97
CA ARG A 99 -10.84 -2.01 -8.95
C ARG A 99 -10.06 -0.85 -8.33
N PRO A 100 -10.03 0.35 -8.94
CA PRO A 100 -9.00 1.36 -8.67
C PRO A 100 -8.90 1.76 -7.19
N LEU A 101 -8.05 1.06 -6.43
CA LEU A 101 -7.61 1.45 -5.10
C LEU A 101 -6.26 2.13 -5.19
N ALA A 102 -6.22 3.15 -6.05
CA ALA A 102 -5.09 4.00 -6.30
C ALA A 102 -5.31 5.40 -5.72
N LEU A 103 -4.35 5.88 -4.93
CA LEU A 103 -4.22 7.28 -4.55
C LEU A 103 -3.08 7.88 -5.38
N LEU A 104 -3.38 8.94 -6.12
CA LEU A 104 -2.40 9.71 -6.87
C LEU A 104 -2.00 10.96 -6.10
N TYR A 105 -0.74 11.35 -6.16
CA TYR A 105 -0.29 12.66 -5.67
C TYR A 105 0.99 13.10 -6.38
N GLY A 106 1.22 14.42 -6.42
CA GLY A 106 2.51 14.98 -6.79
C GLY A 106 3.48 14.97 -5.62
N GLU A 107 4.76 14.74 -5.88
CA GLU A 107 5.82 14.97 -4.91
C GLU A 107 6.77 16.07 -5.39
N GLY A 108 7.25 16.89 -4.47
CA GLY A 108 8.21 17.93 -4.80
C GLY A 108 8.40 18.95 -3.69
N LYS A 109 9.25 19.93 -3.97
CA LYS A 109 9.31 21.16 -3.18
C LYS A 109 8.17 22.06 -3.61
N SER A 110 7.73 22.98 -2.73
CA SER A 110 6.74 23.99 -3.10
C SER A 110 7.10 24.65 -4.45
N GLY A 111 6.22 24.52 -5.44
CA GLY A 111 6.40 25.05 -6.80
C GLY A 111 7.26 24.22 -7.77
N ARG A 112 7.78 23.03 -7.39
CA ARG A 112 8.59 22.17 -8.30
C ARG A 112 8.12 20.70 -8.27
N PRO A 113 7.18 20.31 -9.14
CA PRO A 113 6.77 18.91 -9.31
C PRO A 113 7.94 18.05 -9.79
N ARG A 114 8.25 16.96 -9.08
CA ARG A 114 9.22 15.94 -9.53
C ARG A 114 8.55 14.81 -10.32
N GLY A 115 7.29 14.53 -10.04
CA GLY A 115 6.54 13.47 -10.71
C GLY A 115 5.22 13.21 -10.00
N GLN A 116 4.43 12.31 -10.57
CA GLN A 116 3.22 11.81 -9.95
C GLN A 116 3.48 10.42 -9.38
N VAL A 117 3.13 10.23 -8.13
CA VAL A 117 3.21 8.96 -7.42
C VAL A 117 1.82 8.33 -7.40
N TRP A 118 1.77 7.02 -7.59
CA TRP A 118 0.59 6.20 -7.43
C TRP A 118 0.83 5.26 -6.26
N LEU A 119 -0.02 5.34 -5.25
CA LEU A 119 -0.05 4.45 -4.12
C LEU A 119 -1.20 3.46 -4.31
N LEU A 120 -0.87 2.23 -4.68
CA LEU A 120 -1.83 1.17 -4.98
C LEU A 120 -2.01 0.27 -3.77
N VAL A 121 -3.25 0.10 -3.29
CA VAL A 121 -3.58 -0.92 -2.29
C VAL A 121 -3.82 -2.23 -3.01
N LEU A 122 -3.02 -3.25 -2.69
CA LEU A 122 -3.12 -4.56 -3.30
C LEU A 122 -4.14 -5.45 -2.55
N PRO A 123 -4.81 -6.39 -3.24
CA PRO A 123 -5.77 -7.32 -2.63
C PRO A 123 -5.26 -8.01 -1.35
N GLY A 124 -4.02 -8.49 -1.34
CA GLY A 124 -3.40 -9.14 -0.18
C GLY A 124 -3.12 -8.20 1.00
N GLY A 125 -3.27 -6.88 0.83
CA GLY A 125 -2.95 -5.86 1.82
C GLY A 125 -1.51 -5.33 1.75
N ALA A 126 -0.77 -5.67 0.70
CA ALA A 126 0.45 -4.96 0.36
C ALA A 126 0.14 -3.58 -0.27
N THR A 127 1.15 -2.73 -0.35
CA THR A 127 1.09 -1.42 -1.00
C THR A 127 2.19 -1.34 -2.04
N ALA A 128 1.82 -1.07 -3.29
CA ALA A 128 2.77 -0.78 -4.36
C ALA A 128 2.92 0.73 -4.56
N PHE A 129 4.17 1.18 -4.60
CA PHE A 129 4.52 2.57 -4.90
C PHE A 129 5.02 2.65 -6.34
N VAL A 130 4.27 3.33 -7.19
CA VAL A 130 4.58 3.47 -8.61
C VAL A 130 4.84 4.94 -8.93
N CYS A 131 5.95 5.23 -9.60
CA CYS A 131 6.21 6.55 -10.17
C CYS A 131 5.64 6.62 -11.59
N GLY A 132 4.60 7.41 -11.79
CA GLY A 132 4.02 7.68 -13.10
C GLY A 132 4.85 8.67 -13.90
N ARG A 133 5.29 8.27 -15.10
CA ARG A 133 5.81 9.17 -16.15
C ARG A 133 4.85 9.17 -17.34
N LYS A 134 5.02 10.11 -18.28
CA LYS A 134 4.06 10.37 -19.38
C LYS A 134 3.47 9.09 -20.00
N GLN A 135 4.30 8.13 -20.39
CA GLN A 135 3.87 6.91 -21.10
C GLN A 135 4.02 5.59 -20.30
N LYS A 136 4.54 5.64 -19.07
CA LYS A 136 4.90 4.42 -18.32
C LYS A 136 4.90 4.65 -16.82
N GLY A 137 4.48 3.64 -16.06
CA GLY A 137 4.67 3.57 -14.62
C GLY A 137 5.94 2.79 -14.27
N PHE A 138 6.60 3.17 -13.17
CA PHE A 138 7.76 2.46 -12.64
C PHE A 138 7.49 2.02 -11.22
N LEU A 139 7.46 0.71 -10.97
CA LEU A 139 7.35 0.18 -9.61
C LEU A 139 8.66 0.48 -8.86
N MET A 140 8.58 1.29 -7.81
CA MET A 140 9.74 1.69 -7.01
C MET A 140 9.91 0.80 -5.78
N THR A 141 8.80 0.37 -5.18
CA THR A 141 8.77 -0.57 -4.06
C THR A 141 7.38 -1.20 -3.93
N CYS A 142 7.32 -2.35 -3.28
CA CYS A 142 6.10 -3.07 -2.91
C CYS A 142 6.33 -3.70 -1.55
N TYR A 143 5.44 -3.43 -0.58
CA TYR A 143 5.63 -3.85 0.81
C TYR A 143 4.32 -3.99 1.55
N TYR A 144 4.33 -4.72 2.66
CA TYR A 144 3.22 -4.73 3.61
C TYR A 144 3.42 -3.64 4.66
N PRO A 145 2.55 -2.61 4.73
CA PRO A 145 2.63 -1.65 5.82
C PRO A 145 2.37 -2.34 7.16
N GLN A 146 2.90 -1.79 8.26
CA GLN A 146 2.76 -2.39 9.59
C GLN A 146 1.30 -2.70 9.97
N THR A 147 0.35 -1.85 9.56
CA THR A 147 -1.09 -2.06 9.77
C THR A 147 -1.62 -3.32 9.08
N ALA A 148 -1.00 -3.73 7.98
CA ALA A 148 -1.30 -4.96 7.27
C ALA A 148 -0.66 -6.18 7.96
N CYS A 149 0.60 -6.06 8.40
CA CYS A 149 1.33 -7.17 9.03
C CYS A 149 0.69 -7.69 10.33
N VAL A 150 0.00 -6.83 11.08
CA VAL A 150 -0.70 -7.23 12.32
C VAL A 150 -2.06 -7.88 12.08
N VAL A 151 -2.54 -7.92 10.83
CA VAL A 151 -3.85 -8.49 10.47
C VAL A 151 -3.66 -9.91 9.97
N THR A 152 -4.20 -10.86 10.74
CA THR A 152 -4.13 -12.30 10.45
C THR A 152 -5.09 -12.75 9.36
N ASP A 153 -6.20 -12.04 9.16
CA ASP A 153 -7.17 -12.33 8.12
C ASP A 153 -6.81 -11.59 6.83
N ARG A 154 -6.24 -12.32 5.86
CA ARG A 154 -5.87 -11.80 4.53
C ARG A 154 -7.01 -11.01 3.88
N SER A 155 -8.23 -11.53 3.93
CA SER A 155 -9.39 -10.96 3.23
C SER A 155 -9.81 -9.56 3.74
N SER A 156 -9.39 -9.19 4.95
CA SER A 156 -9.64 -7.89 5.56
C SER A 156 -8.41 -6.99 5.67
N ARG A 157 -7.21 -7.50 5.34
CA ARG A 157 -5.95 -6.77 5.47
C ARG A 157 -5.93 -5.48 4.65
N TRP A 158 -6.33 -5.55 3.38
CA TRP A 158 -6.41 -4.39 2.50
C TRP A 158 -7.34 -3.29 3.04
N LYS A 159 -8.43 -3.64 3.76
CA LYS A 159 -9.34 -2.65 4.36
C LYS A 159 -8.63 -1.81 5.43
N GLN A 160 -7.71 -2.42 6.19
CA GLN A 160 -6.90 -1.68 7.17
C GLN A 160 -5.89 -0.76 6.49
N VAL A 161 -5.32 -1.18 5.37
CA VAL A 161 -4.44 -0.33 4.55
C VAL A 161 -5.20 0.85 3.97
N VAL A 162 -6.38 0.62 3.38
CA VAL A 162 -7.27 1.69 2.91
C VAL A 162 -7.55 2.68 4.04
N LYS A 163 -7.98 2.19 5.20
CA LYS A 163 -8.23 3.03 6.37
C LYS A 163 -6.98 3.86 6.72
N MET A 164 -5.82 3.23 6.85
CA MET A 164 -4.55 3.92 7.15
C MET A 164 -4.23 5.03 6.15
N ILE A 165 -4.35 4.76 4.84
CA ILE A 165 -4.08 5.73 3.78
C ILE A 165 -5.06 6.90 3.87
N LEU A 166 -6.35 6.63 4.05
CA LEU A 166 -7.36 7.68 4.17
C LEU A 166 -7.11 8.56 5.39
N TRP A 167 -6.81 7.98 6.55
CA TRP A 167 -6.45 8.76 7.75
C TRP A 167 -5.21 9.64 7.56
N ARG A 168 -4.30 9.23 6.67
CA ARG A 168 -3.05 9.94 6.42
C ARG A 168 -3.18 11.07 5.39
N TYR A 169 -4.00 10.89 4.36
CA TYR A 169 -4.02 11.78 3.19
C TYR A 169 -5.36 12.46 2.92
N CYS A 170 -6.43 12.10 3.65
CA CYS A 170 -7.70 12.80 3.53
C CYS A 170 -7.84 13.80 4.68
N PRO A 171 -8.22 15.05 4.40
CA PRO A 171 -8.53 16.01 5.46
C PRO A 171 -9.75 15.55 6.26
N ARG A 172 -9.81 15.96 7.52
CA ARG A 172 -11.01 15.80 8.35
C ARG A 172 -12.01 16.90 8.04
N SER A 173 -13.29 16.59 8.13
CA SER A 173 -14.36 17.58 8.09
C SER A 173 -14.21 18.61 9.22
N ALA A 174 -14.86 19.78 9.07
CA ALA A 174 -14.80 20.85 10.06
C ALA A 174 -15.24 20.39 11.47
N ASP A 175 -16.23 19.48 11.54
CA ASP A 175 -16.71 18.88 12.78
C ASP A 175 -15.81 17.74 13.32
N GLN A 176 -14.72 17.40 12.62
CA GLN A 176 -13.77 16.33 12.93
C GLN A 176 -14.36 14.92 12.98
N ARG A 177 -15.60 14.71 12.53
CA ARG A 177 -16.29 13.40 12.62
C ARG A 177 -16.14 12.53 11.38
N SER A 178 -15.69 13.09 10.26
CA SER A 178 -15.57 12.35 9.00
C SER A 178 -14.31 12.74 8.23
N LEU A 179 -13.93 11.90 7.26
CA LEU A 179 -12.91 12.23 6.27
C LEU A 179 -13.61 12.76 5.03
N CYS A 180 -13.04 13.83 4.47
CA CYS A 180 -13.47 14.46 3.22
C CYS A 180 -12.49 14.10 2.11
N LEU A 181 -12.94 14.19 0.85
CA LEU A 181 -12.03 14.10 -0.28
C LEU A 181 -11.02 15.26 -0.25
N PRO A 182 -9.74 15.01 -0.58
CA PRO A 182 -8.76 16.08 -0.65
C PRO A 182 -9.12 17.05 -1.78
N GLY A 183 -9.16 18.34 -1.47
CA GLY A 183 -9.29 19.40 -2.47
C GLY A 183 -7.96 19.69 -3.18
N PRO A 184 -7.98 20.53 -4.24
CA PRO A 184 -6.77 20.85 -5.02
C PRO A 184 -5.66 21.49 -4.18
N GLU A 185 -6.04 22.29 -3.17
CA GLU A 185 -5.10 22.95 -2.25
C GLU A 185 -4.60 22.03 -1.11
N HIS A 186 -5.10 20.80 -1.01
CA HIS A 186 -4.68 19.89 0.05
C HIS A 186 -3.23 19.44 -0.16
N SER A 187 -2.41 19.65 0.86
CA SER A 187 -1.03 19.21 0.89
C SER A 187 -0.69 18.54 2.23
N VAL A 188 0.29 17.64 2.21
CA VAL A 188 0.83 16.97 3.40
C VAL A 188 2.34 17.17 3.39
N GLU A 189 2.85 17.78 4.45
CA GLU A 189 4.28 17.90 4.68
C GLU A 189 4.85 16.52 5.05
N VAL A 190 5.92 16.11 4.35
CA VAL A 190 6.65 14.90 4.70
C VAL A 190 7.74 15.30 5.67
N ARG A 191 7.77 14.65 6.85
CA ARG A 191 8.84 14.82 7.84
C ARG A 191 10.16 14.33 7.25
N SER A 192 10.89 15.23 6.60
CA SER A 192 12.26 15.04 6.14
C SER A 192 13.08 16.29 6.45
N GLU A 193 14.39 16.14 6.58
CA GLU A 193 15.33 17.25 6.86
C GLU A 193 15.22 18.39 5.84
N LYS A 194 14.72 18.09 4.64
CA LYS A 194 14.29 19.05 3.62
C LYS A 194 12.77 18.97 3.56
N ALA A 195 12.06 20.08 3.75
CA ALA A 195 10.60 20.12 3.65
C ALA A 195 10.14 19.74 2.23
N ASP A 196 9.87 18.46 2.02
CA ASP A 196 9.28 17.92 0.79
C ASP A 196 7.77 17.77 1.03
N TYR A 197 6.98 18.24 0.07
CA TYR A 197 5.53 18.27 0.15
C TYR A 197 4.92 17.25 -0.80
N ARG A 198 3.80 16.68 -0.37
CA ARG A 198 2.90 15.92 -1.23
C ARG A 198 1.63 16.74 -1.44
N TYR A 199 1.16 16.83 -2.67
CA TYR A 199 0.05 17.71 -3.04
C TYR A 199 -0.75 17.13 -4.22
N GLY A 200 -1.89 17.74 -4.54
CA GLY A 200 -2.70 17.32 -5.68
C GLY A 200 -3.23 15.89 -5.53
N PHE A 201 -3.64 15.53 -4.31
CA PHE A 201 -4.12 14.20 -4.00
C PHE A 201 -5.40 13.89 -4.76
N ARG A 202 -5.47 12.69 -5.36
CA ARG A 202 -6.66 12.22 -6.08
C ARG A 202 -6.88 10.74 -5.83
N LEU A 203 -8.05 10.39 -5.31
CA LEU A 203 -8.54 9.01 -5.26
C LEU A 203 -9.20 8.70 -6.60
N VAL A 204 -8.73 7.69 -7.33
CA VAL A 204 -9.16 7.42 -8.72
C VAL A 204 -10.65 7.10 -8.81
N THR A 205 -11.17 6.30 -7.89
CA THR A 205 -12.61 6.02 -7.77
C THR A 205 -13.04 6.14 -6.30
N PRO A 206 -13.37 7.34 -5.80
CA PRO A 206 -13.67 7.56 -4.37
C PRO A 206 -14.65 6.55 -3.74
N GLN A 207 -15.62 6.07 -4.51
CA GLN A 207 -16.62 5.11 -4.07
C GLN A 207 -15.99 3.76 -3.72
N THR A 208 -14.98 3.29 -4.46
CA THR A 208 -14.25 2.04 -4.13
C THR A 208 -13.47 2.17 -2.83
N TRP A 209 -13.13 3.39 -2.42
CA TRP A 209 -12.53 3.76 -1.14
C TRP A 209 -13.56 3.96 -0.01
N GLY A 210 -14.86 3.81 -0.30
CA GLY A 210 -15.94 3.90 0.69
C GLY A 210 -16.46 5.32 0.93
N PHE A 211 -16.19 6.26 0.03
CA PHE A 211 -16.82 7.58 0.04
C PHE A 211 -18.23 7.54 -0.53
N LEU A 212 -19.16 8.22 0.14
CA LEU A 212 -20.53 8.40 -0.35
C LEU A 212 -20.67 9.74 -1.07
N SER A 213 -20.56 9.75 -2.40
CA SER A 213 -20.70 10.96 -3.20
C SER A 213 -22.04 11.68 -3.03
N ALA A 214 -23.10 10.93 -2.69
CA ALA A 214 -24.45 11.47 -2.51
C ALA A 214 -24.66 12.20 -1.17
N ALA A 215 -23.74 12.09 -0.22
CA ALA A 215 -23.87 12.75 1.07
C ALA A 215 -23.05 14.06 1.10
N SER A 216 -23.64 15.11 1.66
CA SER A 216 -23.00 16.43 1.77
C SER A 216 -21.62 16.32 2.44
N GLY A 217 -20.62 16.98 1.85
CA GLY A 217 -19.24 16.96 2.34
C GLY A 217 -18.44 15.68 2.05
N SER A 218 -18.96 14.77 1.20
CA SER A 218 -18.32 13.48 0.82
C SER A 218 -17.85 12.65 2.02
N PRO A 219 -18.76 12.12 2.85
CA PRO A 219 -18.40 11.36 4.05
C PRO A 219 -17.87 9.97 3.70
N TRP A 220 -16.72 9.62 4.31
CA TRP A 220 -16.23 8.25 4.37
C TRP A 220 -17.04 7.40 5.36
N ARG A 221 -17.41 6.17 4.96
CA ARG A 221 -18.17 5.23 5.83
C ARG A 221 -17.42 3.96 6.23
N GLY A 222 -16.21 3.72 5.68
CA GLY A 222 -15.42 2.52 5.95
C GLY A 222 -16.09 1.19 5.58
N ARG A 223 -17.29 1.23 5.00
CA ARG A 223 -18.01 0.08 4.47
C ARG A 223 -17.48 -0.20 3.08
N LEU A 224 -16.49 -1.07 3.02
CA LEU A 224 -15.86 -1.51 1.79
C LEU A 224 -16.40 -2.89 1.43
N GLU A 225 -16.96 -3.00 0.23
CA GLU A 225 -17.42 -4.26 -0.34
C GLU A 225 -16.27 -5.29 -0.33
N PRO A 226 -16.58 -6.59 -0.14
CA PRO A 226 -15.59 -7.65 -0.27
C PRO A 226 -14.78 -7.51 -1.57
N TRP A 227 -13.53 -7.95 -1.53
CA TRP A 227 -12.66 -7.96 -2.72
C TRP A 227 -12.26 -9.40 -2.99
N GLU A 228 -12.84 -10.01 -4.02
CA GLU A 228 -12.66 -11.43 -4.32
C GLU A 228 -11.18 -11.80 -4.50
N ALA A 229 -10.40 -10.92 -5.16
CA ALA A 229 -8.97 -11.09 -5.34
C ALA A 229 -8.17 -11.11 -4.02
N ALA A 230 -8.71 -10.59 -2.91
CA ALA A 230 -8.06 -10.68 -1.60
C ALA A 230 -8.01 -12.13 -1.09
N GLY A 231 -8.79 -13.03 -1.72
CA GLY A 231 -8.81 -14.45 -1.41
C GLY A 231 -9.48 -14.75 -0.06
N PRO A 232 -9.59 -16.05 0.28
CA PRO A 232 -10.15 -16.47 1.54
C PRO A 232 -9.22 -16.13 2.71
N ALA A 233 -9.78 -16.08 3.93
CA ALA A 233 -8.99 -15.98 5.15
C ALA A 233 -8.10 -17.22 5.30
N THR A 234 -6.79 -17.06 5.21
CA THR A 234 -5.80 -18.16 5.27
C THR A 234 -5.32 -18.46 6.70
N GLY A 235 -5.66 -17.61 7.68
CA GLY A 235 -5.20 -17.75 9.06
C GLY A 235 -6.20 -18.47 9.98
N LYS A 236 -5.70 -19.41 10.81
CA LYS A 236 -6.40 -19.79 12.05
C LYS A 236 -6.47 -18.53 12.93
N ARG A 237 -7.67 -18.04 13.26
CA ARG A 237 -7.84 -16.91 14.19
C ARG A 237 -6.98 -17.18 15.45
N PRO A 238 -6.06 -16.29 15.85
CA PRO A 238 -5.35 -16.47 17.11
C PRO A 238 -6.41 -16.56 18.21
N LYS A 239 -6.32 -17.59 19.07
CA LYS A 239 -7.16 -17.69 20.26
C LYS A 239 -6.91 -16.43 21.07
N ARG A 240 -7.88 -15.51 21.10
CA ARG A 240 -7.81 -14.34 21.98
C ARG A 240 -7.68 -14.86 23.40
N HIS A 241 -6.49 -14.76 23.98
CA HIS A 241 -6.36 -14.85 25.44
C HIS A 241 -7.19 -13.71 26.00
N ARG A 242 -8.39 -14.02 26.49
CA ARG A 242 -9.14 -13.09 27.32
C ARG A 242 -8.22 -12.77 28.49
N LEU A 243 -7.75 -11.52 28.58
CA LEU A 243 -7.21 -11.00 29.82
C LEU A 243 -8.27 -11.30 30.89
N ARG A 244 -7.97 -12.23 31.79
CA ARG A 244 -8.78 -12.44 32.99
C ARG A 244 -8.88 -11.08 33.65
N GLN A 245 -10.11 -10.58 33.83
CA GLN A 245 -10.33 -9.45 34.72
C GLN A 245 -9.72 -9.84 36.06
N ARG A 246 -8.64 -9.15 36.47
CA ARG A 246 -8.16 -9.25 37.85
C ARG A 246 -9.33 -8.76 38.71
N GLY A 247 -9.89 -9.68 39.50
CA GLY A 247 -10.85 -9.33 40.53
C GLY A 247 -10.25 -8.23 41.39
N CYS A 248 -11.02 -7.17 41.58
CA CYS A 248 -10.74 -6.15 42.58
C CYS A 248 -10.91 -6.82 43.95
N GLU A 249 -9.85 -7.45 44.45
CA GLU A 249 -9.72 -7.72 45.88
C GLU A 249 -9.46 -6.37 46.54
N ARG A 250 -10.54 -5.72 46.98
CA ARG A 250 -10.45 -4.67 47.99
C ARG A 250 -9.99 -5.35 49.26
N GLU A 251 -8.74 -5.09 49.61
CA GLU A 251 -8.20 -5.33 50.94
C GLU A 251 -9.10 -4.61 51.96
N ASN A 252 -9.64 -5.38 52.89
CA ASN A 252 -10.24 -4.87 54.12
C ASN A 252 -9.11 -4.32 54.99
N GLU A 253 -8.81 -3.04 54.88
CA GLU A 253 -8.07 -2.33 55.93
C GLU A 253 -9.00 -2.10 57.12
N THR A 254 -8.92 -3.00 58.10
CA THR A 254 -9.39 -2.79 59.47
C THR A 254 -8.57 -1.68 60.11
N TRP A 255 -9.20 -0.53 60.32
CA TRP A 255 -8.71 0.53 61.20
C TRP A 255 -8.77 0.03 62.64
N CYS A 256 -7.62 0.00 63.31
CA CYS A 256 -7.54 -0.12 64.77
C CYS A 256 -7.68 1.27 65.38
N ASP A 257 -8.70 1.42 66.22
CA ASP A 257 -8.93 2.55 67.09
C ASP A 257 -7.98 2.58 68.30
N HIS A 258 -7.83 3.80 68.82
CA HIS A 258 -7.48 4.23 70.20
C HIS A 258 -6.01 4.64 70.48
N PRO A 259 -5.81 5.57 71.42
CA PRO A 259 -6.51 6.83 71.69
C PRO A 259 -5.59 8.07 71.55
#